data_AF-A0A967LC62-F1
#
_entry.id   AF-A0A967LC62-F1
#
_cell.length_a   1.000
_cell.length_b   1.000
_cell.length_c   1.000
_cell.angle_alpha   90.00
_cell.angle_beta   90.00
_cell.angle_gamma   90.00
#
_symmetry.space_group_name_H-M   'P 1'
#
loop_
_entity.id
_entity.type
_entity.pdbx_description
1 polymer ?
#
loop_
_entity_poly.entity_id
_entity_poly.type
_entity_poly.pdbx_seq_one_letter_code
_entity_poly.pdbx_strand_id
1 'polypeptide(L)'
;MRHLLFILAERPQLFEWLGLWVLGICSVLQVVALSLGPTKVAGLNVFDVHSQGLLLLGALTGTQFYLFSCFLYLRGREKSTFLTRKLIRLDEGVLFFLLLTLFTGVFVVVGGIVTIWVRAGYGGLDLSNSLIGIIHFLSVPGMLAIALLGIHVFKKTSTDN
;
A
#
# COMPACT_ATOMS: atom_id res chain seq x y z
N MET A 1 21.92 10.91 -18.96
CA MET A 1 20.80 10.47 -18.08
C MET A 1 20.87 9.00 -17.65
N ARG A 2 21.33 8.07 -18.50
CA ARG A 2 21.50 6.64 -18.14
C ARG A 2 22.37 6.38 -16.90
N HIS A 3 23.36 7.25 -16.67
CA HIS A 3 24.27 7.25 -15.51
C HIS A 3 23.56 7.52 -14.15
N LEU A 4 22.59 8.43 -14.09
CA LEU A 4 21.92 8.77 -12.83
C LEU A 4 20.98 7.65 -12.36
N LEU A 5 20.25 7.04 -13.30
CA LEU A 5 19.42 5.87 -13.01
C LEU A 5 20.26 4.67 -12.56
N PHE A 6 21.48 4.54 -13.08
CA PHE A 6 22.42 3.51 -12.66
C PHE A 6 22.92 3.73 -11.22
N ILE A 7 23.33 4.95 -10.87
CA ILE A 7 23.74 5.30 -9.51
C ILE A 7 22.61 5.10 -8.50
N LEU A 8 21.38 5.48 -8.87
CA LEU A 8 20.21 5.26 -8.03
C LEU A 8 19.93 3.76 -7.86
N ALA A 9 20.03 2.97 -8.93
CA ALA A 9 19.86 1.52 -8.86
C ALA A 9 20.92 0.81 -7.99
N GLU A 10 22.13 1.39 -7.85
CA GLU A 10 23.19 0.87 -6.96
C GLU A 10 22.92 1.12 -5.47
N ARG A 11 21.93 1.96 -5.11
CA ARG A 11 21.59 2.29 -3.71
C ARG A 11 20.16 1.90 -3.35
N PRO A 12 19.80 0.61 -3.36
CA PRO A 12 18.43 0.15 -3.05
C PRO A 12 17.95 0.55 -1.65
N GLN A 13 18.89 0.76 -0.70
CA GLN A 13 18.60 1.19 0.67
C GLN A 13 17.90 2.55 0.74
N LEU A 14 18.22 3.48 -0.18
CA LEU A 14 17.57 4.79 -0.22
C LEU A 14 16.07 4.65 -0.48
N PHE A 15 15.72 3.82 -1.46
CA PHE A 15 14.33 3.54 -1.82
C PHE A 15 13.60 2.73 -0.75
N GLU A 16 14.30 1.78 -0.11
CA GLU A 16 13.76 0.99 1.00
C GLU A 16 13.34 1.90 2.16
N TRP A 17 14.25 2.74 2.65
CA TRP A 17 13.98 3.61 3.79
C TRP A 17 12.97 4.70 3.45
N LEU A 18 13.13 5.38 2.30
CA LEU A 18 12.16 6.39 1.87
C LEU A 18 10.75 5.81 1.75
N GLY A 19 10.63 4.64 1.11
CA GLY A 19 9.37 3.94 0.95
C GLY A 19 8.74 3.57 2.29
N LEU A 20 9.52 2.95 3.21
CA LEU A 20 9.04 2.55 4.54
C LEU A 20 8.63 3.75 5.40
N TRP A 21 9.41 4.84 5.40
CA TRP A 21 9.09 6.04 6.19
C TRP A 21 7.81 6.71 5.69
N VAL A 22 7.71 6.95 4.38
CA VAL A 22 6.52 7.58 3.79
C VAL A 22 5.28 6.71 4.02
N LEU A 23 5.38 5.40 3.71
CA LEU A 23 4.30 4.45 3.93
C LEU A 23 3.87 4.39 5.40
N GLY A 24 4.84 4.27 6.31
CA GLY A 24 4.59 4.16 7.74
C GLY A 24 3.92 5.41 8.31
N ILE A 25 4.47 6.59 8.04
CA ILE A 25 3.92 7.86 8.52
C ILE A 25 2.50 8.06 7.96
N CYS A 26 2.31 7.90 6.65
CA CYS A 26 1.00 8.09 6.04
C CYS A 26 -0.04 7.10 6.59
N SER A 27 0.35 5.84 6.82
CA SER A 27 -0.57 4.83 7.37
C SER A 27 -0.91 5.09 8.84
N VAL A 28 0.05 5.50 9.65
CA VAL A 28 -0.19 5.90 11.05
C VAL A 28 -1.13 7.10 11.10
N LEU A 29 -0.87 8.14 10.29
CA LEU A 29 -1.74 9.30 10.21
C LEU A 29 -3.13 8.95 9.69
N GLN A 30 -3.26 7.96 8.80
CA GLN A 30 -4.57 7.50 8.33
C GLN A 30 -5.37 6.79 9.44
N VAL A 31 -4.72 6.01 10.31
CA VAL A 31 -5.38 5.45 11.51
C VAL A 31 -5.85 6.56 12.44
N VAL A 32 -5.01 7.57 12.66
CA VAL A 32 -5.36 8.74 13.48
C VAL A 32 -6.55 9.49 12.87
N ALA A 33 -6.55 9.72 11.56
CA ALA A 33 -7.65 10.35 10.83
C ALA A 33 -8.97 9.58 10.99
N LEU A 34 -8.94 8.25 10.88
CA LEU A 34 -10.11 7.39 11.08
C LEU A 34 -10.64 7.42 12.52
N SER A 35 -9.76 7.63 13.51
CA SER A 35 -10.11 7.57 14.93
C SER A 35 -10.62 8.91 15.46
N LEU A 36 -10.00 10.02 15.04
CA LEU A 36 -10.36 11.37 15.49
C LEU A 36 -11.43 12.03 14.61
N GLY A 37 -11.54 11.62 13.35
CA GLY A 37 -12.32 12.32 12.34
C GLY A 37 -11.74 13.70 11.97
N PRO A 38 -12.47 14.49 11.16
CA PRO A 38 -12.03 15.81 10.73
C PRO A 38 -11.87 16.76 11.93
N THR A 39 -10.69 17.36 12.08
CA THR A 39 -10.37 18.30 13.17
C THR A 39 -9.89 19.63 12.62
N LYS A 40 -10.28 20.72 13.26
CA LYS A 40 -9.82 22.06 12.88
C LYS A 40 -8.55 22.41 13.63
N VAL A 41 -7.44 22.55 12.92
CA VAL A 41 -6.16 22.98 13.47
C VAL A 41 -5.74 24.26 12.77
N ALA A 42 -5.58 25.34 13.53
CA ALA A 42 -5.16 26.65 13.01
C ALA A 42 -5.97 27.18 11.80
N GLY A 43 -7.26 26.85 11.73
CA GLY A 43 -8.15 27.25 10.63
C GLY A 43 -8.17 26.31 9.42
N LEU A 44 -7.34 25.25 9.42
CA LEU A 44 -7.33 24.21 8.40
C LEU A 44 -8.10 22.98 8.89
N ASN A 45 -8.91 22.37 8.01
CA ASN A 45 -9.54 21.08 8.28
C ASN A 45 -8.50 19.97 8.05
N VAL A 46 -7.94 19.45 9.12
CA VAL A 46 -7.01 18.31 9.12
C VAL A 46 -7.82 17.02 9.23
N PHE A 47 -7.38 15.97 8.54
CA PHE A 47 -8.05 14.66 8.49
C PHE A 47 -9.43 14.63 7.82
N ASP A 48 -9.78 15.70 7.13
CA ASP A 48 -10.91 15.70 6.20
C ASP A 48 -10.55 14.92 4.91
N VAL A 49 -11.52 14.74 4.03
CA VAL A 49 -11.43 13.97 2.78
C VAL A 49 -10.16 14.28 1.97
N HIS A 50 -9.80 15.55 1.82
CA HIS A 50 -8.60 15.96 1.10
C HIS A 50 -7.30 15.50 1.77
N SER A 51 -7.20 15.67 3.09
CA SER A 51 -6.03 15.22 3.85
C SER A 51 -5.90 13.70 3.78
N GLN A 52 -7.00 12.97 3.95
CA GLN A 52 -7.00 11.51 3.83
C GLN A 52 -6.63 11.04 2.42
N GLY A 53 -7.09 11.75 1.38
CA GLY A 53 -6.67 11.49 0.00
C GLY A 53 -5.16 11.68 -0.22
N LEU A 54 -4.58 12.72 0.38
CA LEU A 54 -3.12 12.95 0.35
C LEU A 54 -2.34 11.88 1.12
N LEU A 55 -2.85 11.43 2.27
CA LEU A 55 -2.26 10.33 3.04
C LEU A 55 -2.30 9.02 2.24
N LEU A 56 -3.42 8.73 1.57
CA LEU A 56 -3.54 7.58 0.66
C LEU A 56 -2.53 7.66 -0.48
N LEU A 57 -2.45 8.80 -1.17
CA LEU A 57 -1.50 9.02 -2.26
C LEU A 57 -0.06 8.83 -1.78
N GLY A 58 0.28 9.40 -0.63
CA GLY A 58 1.57 9.25 0.01
C GLY A 58 1.90 7.79 0.31
N ALA A 59 0.98 7.04 0.92
CA ALA A 59 1.17 5.63 1.23
C ALA A 59 1.34 4.76 -0.03
N LEU A 60 0.58 5.01 -1.09
CA LEU A 60 0.74 4.31 -2.38
C LEU A 60 2.10 4.63 -3.01
N THR A 61 2.52 5.89 -2.97
CA THR A 61 3.84 6.31 -3.47
C THR A 61 4.98 5.69 -2.65
N GLY A 62 4.87 5.69 -1.33
CA GLY A 62 5.81 5.01 -0.44
C GLY A 62 5.89 3.51 -0.72
N THR A 63 4.74 2.89 -0.97
CA THR A 63 4.65 1.48 -1.39
C THR A 63 5.38 1.24 -2.71
N GLN A 64 5.21 2.12 -3.71
CA GLN A 64 5.94 2.04 -4.98
C GLN A 64 7.46 2.09 -4.80
N PHE A 65 7.97 3.05 -4.02
CA PHE A 65 9.40 3.14 -3.72
C PHE A 65 9.91 1.90 -2.99
N TYR A 66 9.16 1.42 -2.00
CA TYR A 66 9.51 0.22 -1.26
C TYR A 66 9.56 -1.02 -2.17
N LEU A 67 8.56 -1.22 -3.01
CA LEU A 67 8.52 -2.33 -3.97
C LEU A 67 9.63 -2.24 -5.00
N PHE A 68 9.93 -1.05 -5.50
CA PHE A 68 11.06 -0.83 -6.40
C PHE A 68 12.38 -1.26 -5.75
N SER A 69 12.59 -0.94 -4.46
CA SER A 69 13.76 -1.43 -3.71
C SER A 69 13.79 -2.97 -3.64
N CYS A 70 12.63 -3.61 -3.46
CA CYS A 70 12.55 -5.09 -3.43
C CYS A 70 13.02 -5.70 -4.75
N PHE A 71 12.62 -5.13 -5.89
CA PHE A 71 13.10 -5.57 -7.20
C PHE A 71 14.61 -5.39 -7.37
N LEU A 72 15.18 -4.28 -6.89
CA LEU A 72 16.63 -4.06 -6.93
C LEU A 72 17.38 -5.10 -6.08
N TYR A 73 16.86 -5.45 -4.90
CA TYR A 73 17.45 -6.47 -4.03
C TYR A 73 17.41 -7.90 -4.60
N LEU A 74 16.57 -8.18 -5.61
CA LEU A 74 16.58 -9.49 -6.27
C LEU A 74 17.83 -9.71 -7.12
N ARG A 75 18.40 -8.63 -7.67
CA ARG A 75 19.56 -8.69 -8.58
C ARG A 75 20.84 -8.16 -7.94
N GLY A 76 20.72 -7.32 -6.91
CA GLY A 76 21.84 -6.71 -6.21
C GLY A 76 22.49 -7.63 -5.17
N ARG A 77 23.73 -7.29 -4.78
CA ARG A 77 24.46 -7.93 -3.67
C ARG A 77 24.31 -7.20 -2.33
N GLU A 78 23.60 -6.08 -2.35
CA GLU A 78 23.40 -5.21 -1.19
C GLU A 78 22.52 -5.85 -0.11
N LYS A 79 22.80 -5.52 1.15
CA LYS A 79 22.01 -6.01 2.28
C LYS A 79 20.72 -5.18 2.41
N SER A 80 19.58 -5.87 2.40
CA SER A 80 18.26 -5.29 2.71
C SER A 80 17.94 -5.38 4.21
N THR A 81 16.83 -4.80 4.66
CA THR A 81 16.32 -5.02 6.01
C THR A 81 15.79 -6.45 6.21
N PHE A 82 15.58 -6.84 7.46
CA PHE A 82 14.97 -8.14 7.78
C PHE A 82 13.56 -8.28 7.20
N LEU A 83 12.75 -7.22 7.29
CA LEU A 83 11.38 -7.20 6.76
C LEU A 83 11.37 -7.47 5.25
N THR A 84 12.19 -6.74 4.50
CA THR A 84 12.30 -6.88 3.04
C THR A 84 12.79 -8.26 2.63
N ARG A 85 13.79 -8.82 3.32
CA ARG A 85 14.22 -10.20 3.08
C ARG A 85 13.09 -11.20 3.29
N LYS A 86 12.29 -11.02 4.35
CA LYS A 86 11.18 -11.91 4.67
C LYS A 86 10.06 -11.82 3.62
N LEU A 87 9.70 -10.61 3.19
CA LEU A 87 8.67 -10.40 2.17
C LEU A 87 9.07 -10.93 0.79
N ILE A 88 10.33 -10.72 0.38
CA ILE A 88 10.84 -11.25 -0.90
C ILE A 88 10.88 -12.79 -0.93
N ARG A 89 10.98 -13.43 0.24
CA ARG A 89 11.05 -14.88 0.41
C ARG A 89 9.76 -15.44 1.03
N LEU A 90 8.66 -14.71 0.92
CA LEU A 90 7.37 -15.14 1.44
C LEU A 90 6.97 -16.46 0.76
N ASP A 91 6.29 -17.32 1.50
CA ASP A 91 5.71 -18.53 0.90
C ASP A 91 4.59 -18.17 -0.09
N GLU A 92 4.53 -18.88 -1.22
CA GLU A 92 3.55 -18.63 -2.28
C GLU A 92 2.12 -18.88 -1.80
N GLY A 93 1.90 -19.86 -0.91
CA GLY A 93 0.60 -20.15 -0.31
C GLY A 93 0.14 -19.00 0.58
N VAL A 94 1.03 -18.45 1.40
CA VAL A 94 0.73 -17.26 2.22
C VAL A 94 0.34 -16.07 1.33
N LEU A 95 1.06 -15.86 0.22
CA LEU A 95 0.76 -14.80 -0.72
C LEU A 95 -0.60 -14.99 -1.41
N PHE A 96 -0.92 -16.23 -1.80
CA PHE A 96 -2.21 -16.58 -2.38
C PHE A 96 -3.37 -16.28 -1.43
N PHE A 97 -3.29 -16.71 -0.17
CA PHE A 97 -4.33 -16.44 0.82
C PHE A 97 -4.44 -14.96 1.17
N LEU A 98 -3.32 -14.21 1.17
CA LEU A 98 -3.34 -12.76 1.31
C LEU A 98 -4.13 -12.09 0.18
N LEU A 99 -3.84 -12.45 -1.08
CA LEU A 99 -4.57 -11.94 -2.24
C LEU A 99 -6.07 -12.29 -2.16
N LEU A 100 -6.40 -13.55 -1.87
CA LEU A 100 -7.79 -14.00 -1.72
C LEU A 100 -8.53 -13.21 -0.62
N THR A 101 -7.87 -12.97 0.51
CA THR A 101 -8.42 -12.19 1.62
C THR A 101 -8.68 -10.75 1.19
N LEU A 102 -7.75 -10.12 0.46
CA LEU A 102 -7.90 -8.76 -0.01
C LEU A 102 -9.02 -8.62 -1.06
N PHE A 103 -9.10 -9.56 -2.01
CA PHE A 103 -10.21 -9.61 -2.97
C PHE A 103 -11.56 -9.77 -2.26
N THR A 104 -11.64 -10.70 -1.32
CA THR A 104 -12.86 -10.92 -0.52
C THR A 104 -13.21 -9.66 0.28
N GLY A 105 -12.22 -9.00 0.88
CA GLY A 105 -12.40 -7.75 1.60
C GLY A 105 -13.01 -6.64 0.73
N VAL A 106 -12.55 -6.50 -0.53
CA VAL A 106 -13.15 -5.56 -1.48
C VAL A 106 -14.64 -5.89 -1.73
N PHE A 107 -14.97 -7.16 -1.97
CA PHE A 107 -16.37 -7.58 -2.16
C PHE A 107 -17.23 -7.31 -0.92
N VAL A 108 -16.71 -7.55 0.28
CA VAL A 108 -17.41 -7.26 1.54
C VAL A 108 -17.68 -5.77 1.68
N VAL A 109 -16.72 -4.91 1.37
CA VAL A 109 -16.89 -3.45 1.43
C VAL A 109 -17.93 -2.98 0.41
N VAL A 110 -17.82 -3.41 -0.85
CA VAL A 110 -18.79 -3.05 -1.89
C VAL A 110 -20.19 -3.55 -1.54
N GLY A 111 -20.33 -4.81 -1.15
CA GLY A 111 -21.62 -5.39 -0.73
C GLY A 111 -22.20 -4.69 0.49
N GLY A 112 -21.36 -4.29 1.45
CA GLY A 112 -21.75 -3.50 2.61
C GLY A 112 -22.30 -2.12 2.22
N ILE A 113 -21.62 -1.40 1.34
CA ILE A 113 -22.07 -0.09 0.83
C ILE A 113 -23.42 -0.24 0.12
N VAL A 114 -23.57 -1.23 -0.77
CA VAL A 114 -24.83 -1.49 -1.47
C VAL A 114 -25.95 -1.79 -0.48
N THR A 115 -25.68 -2.61 0.55
CA THR A 115 -26.67 -2.93 1.59
C THR A 115 -27.12 -1.69 2.37
N ILE A 116 -26.17 -0.82 2.75
CA ILE A 116 -26.47 0.45 3.42
C ILE A 116 -27.30 1.36 2.50
N TRP A 117 -26.95 1.43 1.22
CA TRP A 117 -27.64 2.26 0.24
C TRP A 117 -29.09 1.83 0.01
N VAL A 118 -29.33 0.51 -0.11
CA VAL A 118 -30.69 -0.05 -0.22
C VAL A 118 -31.51 0.30 1.03
N ARG A 119 -30.93 0.17 2.23
CA ARG A 119 -31.61 0.51 3.49
C ARG A 119 -31.89 2.01 3.62
N ALA A 120 -31.08 2.86 3.00
CA ALA A 120 -31.27 4.30 2.93
C ALA A 120 -32.27 4.74 1.83
N GLY A 121 -32.98 3.79 1.19
CA GLY A 121 -33.96 4.10 0.14
C GLY A 121 -33.32 4.69 -1.11
N TYR A 122 -32.06 4.34 -1.39
CA TYR A 122 -31.25 4.88 -2.49
C TYR A 122 -30.94 6.38 -2.39
N GLY A 123 -31.05 6.97 -1.19
CA GLY A 123 -30.68 8.36 -0.92
C GLY A 123 -29.16 8.63 -0.94
N GLY A 124 -28.77 9.87 -0.64
CA GLY A 124 -27.37 10.27 -0.53
C GLY A 124 -26.66 9.59 0.65
N LEU A 125 -25.48 9.04 0.41
CA LEU A 125 -24.61 8.43 1.42
C LEU A 125 -23.33 9.26 1.59
N ASP A 126 -23.10 9.79 2.79
CA ASP A 126 -21.79 10.30 3.16
C ASP A 126 -21.02 9.24 3.94
N LEU A 127 -20.25 8.44 3.21
CA LEU A 127 -19.33 7.44 3.75
C LEU A 127 -17.87 7.81 3.47
N SER A 128 -17.61 9.04 3.02
CA SER A 128 -16.34 9.44 2.40
C SER A 128 -15.15 9.22 3.32
N ASN A 129 -15.27 9.65 4.58
CA ASN A 129 -14.20 9.52 5.59
C ASN A 129 -13.90 8.04 5.91
N SER A 130 -14.93 7.21 6.12
CA SER A 130 -14.72 5.79 6.41
C SER A 130 -14.20 5.04 5.19
N LEU A 131 -14.73 5.35 4.01
CA LEU A 131 -14.41 4.66 2.77
C LEU A 131 -12.97 4.92 2.33
N ILE A 132 -12.47 6.16 2.44
CA ILE A 132 -11.07 6.47 2.10
C ILE A 132 -10.11 5.70 3.01
N GLY A 133 -10.37 5.66 4.32
CA GLY A 133 -9.54 4.88 5.22
C GLY A 133 -9.60 3.37 4.94
N ILE A 134 -10.77 2.81 4.65
CA ILE A 134 -10.89 1.40 4.23
C ILE A 134 -10.10 1.15 2.94
N ILE A 135 -10.24 2.03 1.94
CA ILE A 135 -9.50 1.95 0.68
C ILE A 135 -7.99 1.99 0.94
N HIS A 136 -7.51 2.83 1.86
CA HIS A 136 -6.10 2.87 2.25
C HIS A 136 -5.59 1.51 2.73
N PHE A 137 -6.29 0.91 3.69
CA PHE A 137 -5.87 -0.36 4.27
C PHE A 137 -6.15 -1.58 3.38
N LEU A 138 -6.88 -1.43 2.28
CA LEU A 138 -7.01 -2.47 1.24
C LEU A 138 -5.99 -2.29 0.10
N SER A 139 -5.81 -1.05 -0.36
CA SER A 139 -4.99 -0.74 -1.54
C SER A 139 -3.49 -0.90 -1.28
N VAL A 140 -2.99 -0.46 -0.12
CA VAL A 140 -1.58 -0.64 0.27
C VAL A 140 -1.17 -2.12 0.29
N PRO A 141 -1.82 -3.00 1.07
CA PRO A 141 -1.46 -4.42 1.05
C PRO A 141 -1.83 -5.10 -0.28
N GLY A 142 -2.88 -4.66 -0.97
CA GLY A 142 -3.22 -5.13 -2.33
C GLY A 142 -2.09 -4.90 -3.32
N MET A 143 -1.55 -3.69 -3.32
CA MET A 143 -0.43 -3.33 -4.18
C MET A 143 0.84 -4.10 -3.81
N LEU A 144 1.14 -4.23 -2.51
CA LEU A 144 2.26 -5.06 -2.04
C LEU A 144 2.11 -6.52 -2.48
N ALA A 145 0.94 -7.12 -2.29
CA ALA A 145 0.68 -8.51 -2.62
C ALA A 145 0.81 -8.79 -4.13
N ILE A 146 0.26 -7.91 -4.98
CA ILE A 146 0.39 -8.04 -6.44
C ILE A 146 1.85 -7.92 -6.88
N ALA A 147 2.60 -6.97 -6.34
CA ALA A 147 4.00 -6.80 -6.72
C ALA A 147 4.88 -7.94 -6.21
N LEU A 148 4.63 -8.44 -5.00
CA LEU A 148 5.27 -9.65 -4.49
C LEU A 148 4.95 -10.86 -5.36
N LEU A 149 3.72 -10.99 -5.88
CA LEU A 149 3.36 -12.06 -6.82
C LEU A 149 4.22 -11.95 -8.08
N GLY A 150 4.36 -10.74 -8.62
CA GLY A 150 5.27 -10.47 -9.73
C GLY A 150 6.70 -10.95 -9.44
N ILE A 151 7.23 -10.65 -8.26
CA ILE A 151 8.56 -11.11 -7.84
C ILE A 151 8.68 -12.64 -7.84
N HIS A 152 7.67 -13.36 -7.32
CA HIS A 152 7.68 -14.83 -7.30
C HIS A 152 7.63 -15.42 -8.71
N VAL A 153 6.75 -14.89 -9.57
CA VAL A 153 6.65 -15.30 -10.97
C VAL A 153 7.98 -15.08 -11.70
N PHE A 154 8.61 -13.91 -11.53
CA PHE A 154 9.91 -13.62 -12.15
C PHE A 154 11.02 -14.56 -11.70
N LYS A 155 11.09 -14.88 -10.39
CA LYS A 155 12.08 -15.82 -9.86
C LYS A 155 11.95 -17.21 -10.49
N LYS A 156 10.73 -17.72 -10.60
CA LYS A 156 10.46 -19.04 -11.20
C LYS A 156 10.93 -19.10 -12.64
N THR A 157 10.57 -18.11 -13.46
CA THR A 157 11.01 -18.04 -14.87
C THR A 157 12.53 -17.91 -15.05
N SER A 158 13.25 -17.41 -14.06
CA SER A 158 14.72 -17.28 -14.10
C SER A 158 15.46 -18.53 -13.61
N THR A 159 14.74 -19.49 -13.00
CA THR A 159 15.31 -20.76 -12.52
C THR A 159 14.99 -21.94 -13.45
N ASP A 160 13.99 -21.79 -14.32
CA ASP A 160 13.62 -22.76 -15.35
C ASP A 160 14.41 -22.59 -16.68
N ASN A 161 15.39 -21.69 -16.74
CA ASN A 161 16.37 -21.53 -17.83
C ASN A 161 17.78 -21.90 -17.36
#